data_AF-A0A964L4Y0-F1
#
_entry.id   AF-A0A964L4Y0-F1
#
_cell.length_a   1.000
_cell.length_b   1.000
_cell.length_c   1.000
_cell.angle_alpha   90.00
_cell.angle_beta   90.00
_cell.angle_gamma   90.00
#
_symmetry.space_group_name_H-M   'P 1'
#
loop_
_entity.id
_entity.type
_entity.pdbx_description
1 polymer ?
#
loop_
_entity_poly.entity_id
_entity_poly.type
_entity_poly.pdbx_seq_one_letter_code
_entity_poly.pdbx_strand_id
1 'polypeptide(L)'
;IFKTNLEASQAIARQLRLRNLGGIIIADFIDMVRADHRDAVLAEFRKQLLRDRVKTMAAGFSQLGLVEMTRKRTRESLAHMLCEPCASCQGRGSIKTARSVVYDILREILREARQFNPREFRVVASPKVIELFLDEESQHLAGLSEFIGKPVSLQSEAAMGQEDYDIVLI
;
A
#
# COMPACT_ATOMS: atom_id res chain seq x y z
N ILE A 1 -2.67 28.83 6.44
CA ILE A 1 -3.26 27.77 7.30
C ILE A 1 -4.78 27.90 7.37
N PHE A 2 -5.35 28.84 8.12
CA PHE A 2 -6.82 28.94 8.27
C PHE A 2 -7.56 29.05 6.93
N LYS A 3 -7.13 29.95 6.04
CA LYS A 3 -7.68 30.08 4.67
C LYS A 3 -7.56 28.77 3.87
N THR A 4 -6.44 28.08 3.98
CA THR A 4 -6.20 26.78 3.33
C THR A 4 -7.17 25.72 3.80
N ASN A 5 -7.47 25.64 5.10
CA ASN A 5 -8.45 24.69 5.63
C ASN A 5 -9.89 25.04 5.20
N LEU A 6 -10.23 26.32 5.01
CA LEU A 6 -11.51 26.73 4.43
C LEU A 6 -11.64 26.30 2.96
N GLU A 7 -10.59 26.52 2.15
CA GLU A 7 -10.54 26.06 0.76
C GLU A 7 -10.60 24.52 0.68
N ALA A 8 -9.87 23.82 1.56
CA ALA A 8 -9.89 22.37 1.68
C ALA A 8 -11.30 21.85 2.02
N SER A 9 -12.03 22.51 2.94
CA SER A 9 -13.40 22.14 3.30
C SER A 9 -14.33 22.13 2.09
N GLN A 10 -14.22 23.15 1.23
CA GLN A 10 -14.98 23.24 -0.03
C GLN A 10 -14.57 22.14 -1.03
N ALA A 11 -13.26 21.94 -1.19
CA ALA A 11 -12.72 20.95 -2.10
C ALA A 11 -13.10 19.52 -1.70
N ILE A 12 -12.95 19.15 -0.42
CA ILE A 12 -13.31 17.83 0.12
C ILE A 12 -14.78 17.55 -0.16
N ALA A 13 -15.70 18.43 0.27
CA ALA A 13 -17.13 18.24 0.06
C ALA A 13 -17.50 18.09 -1.42
N ARG A 14 -16.83 18.83 -2.31
CA ARG A 14 -17.00 18.68 -3.77
C ARG A 14 -16.49 17.32 -4.27
N GLN A 15 -15.32 16.87 -3.84
CA GLN A 15 -14.73 15.59 -4.26
C GLN A 15 -15.55 14.40 -3.80
N LEU A 16 -16.16 14.45 -2.60
CA LEU A 16 -17.06 13.40 -2.12
C LEU A 16 -18.22 13.14 -3.10
N ARG A 17 -18.80 14.21 -3.66
CA ARG A 17 -19.86 14.13 -4.66
C ARG A 17 -19.35 13.62 -6.01
N LEU A 18 -18.27 14.21 -6.53
CA LEU A 18 -17.73 13.87 -7.84
C LEU A 18 -17.23 12.42 -7.92
N ARG A 19 -16.60 11.94 -6.86
CA ARG A 19 -16.05 10.58 -6.79
C ARG A 19 -17.02 9.56 -6.20
N ASN A 20 -18.21 10.02 -5.80
CA ASN A 20 -19.22 9.24 -5.09
C ASN A 20 -18.64 8.43 -3.91
N LEU A 21 -17.84 9.09 -3.07
CA LEU A 21 -17.22 8.45 -1.91
C LEU A 21 -18.26 8.27 -0.79
N GLY A 22 -18.26 7.12 -0.14
CA GLY A 22 -19.22 6.83 0.93
C GLY A 22 -18.67 5.84 1.95
N GLY A 23 -19.27 5.84 3.14
CA GLY A 23 -18.76 5.19 4.33
C GLY A 23 -18.19 6.20 5.31
N ILE A 24 -17.26 5.74 6.14
CA ILE A 24 -16.50 6.56 7.08
C ILE A 24 -15.41 7.30 6.31
N ILE A 25 -15.29 8.60 6.54
CA ILE A 25 -14.27 9.48 5.97
C ILE A 25 -13.64 10.25 7.13
N ILE A 26 -12.31 10.30 7.13
CA ILE A 26 -11.53 11.08 8.09
C ILE A 26 -10.91 12.25 7.33
N ALA A 27 -11.17 13.47 7.79
CA ALA A 27 -10.55 14.67 7.26
C ALA A 27 -9.52 15.19 8.27
N ASP A 28 -8.25 15.16 7.86
CA ASP A 28 -7.12 15.69 8.61
C ASP A 28 -6.82 17.12 8.14
N PHE A 29 -7.22 18.11 8.94
CA PHE A 29 -6.98 19.52 8.64
C PHE A 29 -5.67 19.96 9.28
N ILE A 30 -5.00 20.96 8.68
CA ILE A 30 -3.77 21.52 9.25
C ILE A 30 -4.07 22.07 10.66
N ASP A 31 -3.20 21.77 11.61
CA ASP A 31 -3.33 22.18 13.00
C ASP A 31 -3.59 23.69 13.16
N MET A 32 -4.56 24.00 14.03
CA MET A 32 -4.98 25.36 14.34
C MET A 32 -4.98 25.57 15.86
N VAL A 33 -4.18 26.53 16.32
CA VAL A 33 -4.04 26.85 17.76
C VAL A 33 -5.32 27.48 18.34
N ARG A 34 -6.02 28.29 17.54
CA ARG A 34 -7.22 29.01 17.98
C ARG A 34 -8.48 28.15 17.82
N ALA A 35 -9.27 28.02 18.88
CA ALA A 35 -10.55 27.33 18.85
C ALA A 35 -11.51 27.93 17.80
N ASP A 36 -11.59 29.26 17.72
CA ASP A 36 -12.43 29.97 16.74
C ASP A 36 -12.16 29.54 15.29
N HIS A 37 -10.89 29.28 14.96
CA HIS A 37 -10.51 28.85 13.61
C HIS A 37 -10.98 27.42 13.33
N ARG A 38 -10.89 26.52 14.33
CA ARG A 38 -11.42 25.15 14.22
C ARG A 38 -12.93 25.19 14.02
N ASP A 39 -13.63 25.97 14.82
CA ASP A 39 -15.09 26.10 14.74
C ASP A 39 -15.54 26.68 13.40
N ALA A 40 -14.83 27.69 12.89
CA ALA A 40 -15.12 28.28 11.58
C ALA A 40 -14.86 27.31 10.42
N VAL A 41 -13.77 26.51 10.47
CA VAL A 41 -13.51 25.46 9.47
C VAL A 41 -14.61 24.39 9.52
N LEU A 42 -14.98 23.93 10.72
CA LEU A 42 -16.03 22.93 10.88
C LEU A 42 -17.40 23.45 10.40
N ALA A 43 -17.72 24.71 10.68
CA ALA A 43 -18.94 25.35 10.21
C ALA A 43 -18.98 25.45 8.68
N GLU A 44 -17.89 25.89 8.05
CA GLU A 44 -17.78 25.92 6.59
C GLU A 44 -17.86 24.51 6.00
N PHE A 45 -17.21 23.52 6.60
CA PHE A 45 -17.28 22.14 6.13
C PHE A 45 -18.71 21.59 6.18
N ARG A 46 -19.41 21.76 7.31
CA ARG A 46 -20.83 21.39 7.44
C ARG A 46 -21.71 22.10 6.41
N LYS A 47 -21.50 23.40 6.19
CA LYS A 47 -22.21 24.18 5.17
C LYS A 47 -22.00 23.63 3.75
N GLN A 48 -20.78 23.18 3.42
CA GLN A 48 -20.49 22.61 2.11
C GLN A 48 -21.04 21.18 1.94
N LEU A 49 -21.13 20.41 3.02
CA LEU A 49 -21.77 19.09 3.04
C LEU A 49 -23.29 19.17 2.85
N LEU A 50 -23.97 20.23 3.33
CA LEU A 50 -25.40 20.44 3.10
C LEU A 50 -25.80 20.55 1.62
N ARG A 51 -24.84 20.80 0.72
CA ARG A 51 -25.06 20.81 -0.74
C ARG A 51 -25.13 19.39 -1.33
N ASP A 52 -24.78 18.37 -0.57
CA ASP A 52 -24.89 16.98 -0.98
C ASP A 52 -26.33 16.48 -0.78
N ARG A 53 -26.85 15.77 -1.79
CA ARG A 53 -28.18 15.14 -1.72
C ARG A 53 -28.16 13.85 -0.91
N VAL A 54 -26.98 13.28 -0.71
CA VAL A 54 -26.77 12.06 0.08
C VAL A 54 -26.63 12.44 1.56
N LYS A 55 -27.26 11.66 2.45
CA LYS A 55 -27.15 11.86 3.90
C LYS A 55 -25.69 11.82 4.35
N THR A 56 -25.23 12.92 4.93
CA THR A 56 -23.92 13.07 5.56
C THR A 56 -24.05 13.41 7.04
N MET A 57 -23.07 13.03 7.85
CA MET A 57 -22.93 13.44 9.25
C MET A 57 -21.46 13.74 9.50
N ALA A 58 -21.14 14.91 10.05
CA ALA A 58 -19.77 15.28 10.43
C ALA A 58 -19.71 15.64 11.92
N ALA A 59 -18.87 14.91 12.66
CA ALA A 59 -18.58 15.16 14.07
C ALA A 59 -17.74 16.45 14.24
N GLY A 60 -17.44 16.80 15.49
CA GLY A 60 -16.46 17.84 15.77
C GLY A 60 -15.03 17.39 15.51
N PHE A 61 -14.07 18.28 15.77
CA PHE A 61 -12.67 17.89 15.87
C PHE A 61 -12.48 16.91 17.04
N SER A 62 -11.86 15.76 16.75
CA SER A 62 -11.44 14.80 17.77
C SER A 62 -10.28 15.35 18.61
N GLN A 63 -9.92 14.64 19.68
CA GLN A 63 -8.74 14.98 20.49
C GLN A 63 -7.44 14.94 19.66
N LEU A 64 -7.41 14.16 18.57
CA LEU A 64 -6.28 14.05 17.65
C LEU A 64 -6.28 15.13 16.56
N GLY A 65 -7.23 16.08 16.56
CA GLY A 65 -7.32 17.11 15.51
C GLY A 65 -8.00 16.65 14.21
N LEU A 66 -8.53 15.43 14.17
CA LEU A 66 -9.22 14.87 13.00
C LEU A 66 -10.72 15.17 13.02
N VAL A 67 -11.33 15.38 11.86
CA VAL A 67 -12.79 15.46 11.70
C VAL A 67 -13.32 14.14 11.12
N GLU A 68 -14.11 13.44 11.92
CA GLU A 68 -14.78 12.21 11.52
C GLU A 68 -16.11 12.53 10.85
N MET A 69 -16.38 11.92 9.70
CA MET A 69 -17.67 12.04 9.05
C MET A 69 -18.12 10.73 8.41
N THR A 70 -19.42 10.61 8.20
CA THR A 70 -20.02 9.52 7.43
C THR A 70 -20.83 10.09 6.28
N ARG A 71 -20.83 9.37 5.15
CA ARG A 71 -21.69 9.63 4.00
C ARG A 71 -22.33 8.32 3.56
N LYS A 72 -23.66 8.26 3.49
CA LYS A 72 -24.38 7.02 3.11
C LYS A 72 -23.88 6.51 1.74
N ARG A 73 -23.56 5.22 1.64
CA ARG A 73 -23.26 4.58 0.35
C ARG A 73 -24.57 4.40 -0.42
N THR A 74 -24.66 4.97 -1.61
CA THR A 74 -25.85 4.89 -2.48
C THR A 74 -25.58 4.18 -3.80
N ARG A 75 -24.33 4.25 -4.28
CA ARG A 75 -23.83 3.59 -5.50
C ARG A 75 -22.35 3.28 -5.31
N GLU A 76 -21.78 2.55 -6.25
CA GLU A 76 -20.33 2.30 -6.30
C GLU A 76 -19.54 3.60 -6.45
N SER A 77 -18.34 3.63 -5.88
CA SER A 77 -17.44 4.79 -6.00
C SER A 77 -16.89 4.86 -7.42
N LEU A 78 -16.43 6.06 -7.83
CA LEU A 78 -15.84 6.24 -9.14
C LEU A 78 -14.62 5.33 -9.38
N ALA A 79 -13.81 5.11 -8.34
CA ALA A 79 -12.65 4.22 -8.41
C ALA A 79 -13.08 2.76 -8.64
N HIS A 80 -14.17 2.30 -8.02
CA HIS A 80 -14.66 0.94 -8.23
C HIS A 80 -15.18 0.71 -9.66
N MET A 81 -15.76 1.74 -10.27
CA MET A 81 -16.25 1.67 -11.65
C MET A 81 -15.15 1.81 -12.71
N LEU A 82 -14.08 2.55 -12.41
CA LEU A 82 -13.06 2.93 -13.39
C LEU A 82 -11.69 2.27 -13.19
N CYS A 83 -11.48 1.57 -12.08
CA CYS A 83 -10.18 1.01 -11.74
C CYS A 83 -10.30 -0.46 -11.33
N GLU A 84 -9.28 -1.22 -11.68
CA GLU A 84 -9.04 -2.56 -11.17
C GLU A 84 -7.91 -2.53 -10.12
N PRO A 85 -7.77 -3.58 -9.29
CA PRO A 85 -6.65 -3.68 -8.36
C PRO A 85 -5.31 -3.64 -9.10
N CYS A 86 -4.34 -2.88 -8.56
CA CYS A 86 -3.00 -2.83 -9.14
C CYS A 86 -2.37 -4.23 -9.16
N ALA A 87 -2.00 -4.74 -10.33
CA ALA A 87 -1.41 -6.06 -10.48
C ALA A 87 -0.13 -6.27 -9.64
N SER A 88 0.68 -5.22 -9.47
CA SER A 88 1.96 -5.33 -8.74
C SER A 88 1.82 -5.30 -7.22
N CYS A 89 1.01 -4.38 -6.67
CA CYS A 89 0.92 -4.22 -5.20
C CYS A 89 -0.40 -4.70 -4.60
N GLN A 90 -1.39 -5.04 -5.44
CA GLN A 90 -2.75 -5.45 -5.05
C GLN A 90 -3.41 -4.47 -4.07
N GLY A 91 -3.15 -3.17 -4.26
CA GLY A 91 -3.70 -2.10 -3.43
C GLY A 91 -2.88 -1.76 -2.18
N ARG A 92 -1.75 -2.41 -1.91
CA ARG A 92 -0.85 -2.06 -0.79
C ARG A 92 -0.22 -0.66 -0.92
N GLY A 93 -0.06 -0.16 -2.15
CA GLY A 93 0.59 1.13 -2.42
C GLY A 93 2.12 1.10 -2.30
N SER A 94 2.70 -0.07 -2.04
CA SER A 94 4.14 -0.31 -2.00
C SER A 94 4.45 -1.76 -2.39
N ILE A 95 5.69 -1.98 -2.82
CA ILE A 95 6.26 -3.31 -3.10
C ILE A 95 7.53 -3.47 -2.26
N LYS A 96 7.84 -4.69 -1.80
CA LYS A 96 9.12 -4.98 -1.13
C LYS A 96 10.29 -4.63 -2.03
N THR A 97 11.38 -4.17 -1.43
CA THR A 97 12.63 -3.94 -2.16
C THR A 97 13.21 -5.27 -2.65
N ALA A 98 13.95 -5.26 -3.75
CA ALA A 98 14.59 -6.46 -4.28
C ALA A 98 15.47 -7.17 -3.24
N ARG A 99 16.21 -6.43 -2.40
CA ARG A 99 16.96 -6.98 -1.27
C ARG A 99 16.08 -7.69 -0.24
N SER A 100 14.89 -7.15 0.06
CA SER A 100 13.96 -7.84 0.98
C SER A 100 13.49 -9.17 0.39
N VAL A 101 13.23 -9.19 -0.93
CA VAL A 101 12.83 -10.40 -1.67
C VAL A 101 13.97 -11.43 -1.69
N VAL A 102 15.23 -11.01 -1.88
CA VAL A 102 16.41 -11.87 -1.76
C VAL A 102 16.43 -12.61 -0.41
N TYR A 103 16.26 -11.88 0.70
CA TYR A 103 16.25 -12.52 2.01
C TYR A 103 15.01 -13.40 2.27
N ASP A 104 13.88 -13.10 1.64
CA ASP A 104 12.71 -13.97 1.67
C ASP A 104 13.01 -15.30 0.97
N ILE A 105 13.58 -15.25 -0.24
CA ILE A 105 14.02 -16.43 -1.01
C ILE A 105 15.04 -17.26 -0.22
N LEU A 106 16.08 -16.65 0.34
CA LEU A 106 17.09 -17.37 1.15
C LEU A 106 16.45 -18.09 2.34
N ARG A 107 15.51 -17.43 3.03
CA ARG A 107 14.78 -18.03 4.17
C ARG A 107 13.83 -19.14 3.73
N GLU A 108 13.31 -19.10 2.52
CA GLU A 108 12.42 -20.12 1.97
C GLU A 108 13.22 -21.35 1.54
N ILE A 109 14.33 -21.19 0.81
CA ILE A 109 15.25 -22.29 0.48
C ILE A 109 15.68 -23.04 1.74
N LEU A 110 16.01 -22.33 2.83
CA LEU A 110 16.34 -22.96 4.12
C LEU A 110 15.20 -23.80 4.70
N ARG A 111 13.94 -23.38 4.52
CA ARG A 111 12.77 -24.14 5.00
C ARG A 111 12.58 -25.39 4.13
N GLU A 112 12.59 -25.22 2.81
CA GLU A 112 12.41 -26.29 1.84
C GLU A 112 13.51 -27.35 1.96
N ALA A 113 14.77 -26.95 2.17
CA ALA A 113 15.90 -27.85 2.35
C ALA A 113 15.81 -28.71 3.62
N ARG A 114 15.06 -28.28 4.64
CA ARG A 114 14.78 -29.09 5.85
C ARG A 114 13.66 -30.09 5.64
N GLN A 115 12.69 -29.75 4.78
CA GLN A 115 11.50 -30.56 4.54
C GLN A 115 11.71 -31.58 3.43
N PHE A 116 12.47 -31.21 2.39
CA PHE A 116 12.68 -32.00 1.19
C PHE A 116 14.17 -32.22 0.93
N ASN A 117 14.47 -33.26 0.15
CA ASN A 117 15.84 -33.57 -0.24
C ASN A 117 16.08 -33.48 -1.77
N PRO A 118 15.88 -32.31 -2.41
CA PRO A 118 16.18 -32.18 -3.83
C PRO A 118 17.68 -32.27 -4.08
N ARG A 119 18.05 -32.56 -5.32
CA ARG A 119 19.43 -32.50 -5.82
C ARG A 119 19.88 -31.05 -6.02
N GLU A 120 18.96 -30.18 -6.42
CA GLU A 120 19.25 -28.77 -6.72
C GLU A 120 18.03 -27.89 -6.43
N PHE A 121 18.29 -26.63 -6.05
CA PHE A 121 17.27 -25.59 -6.01
C PHE A 121 17.47 -24.64 -7.18
N ARG A 122 16.41 -24.31 -7.92
CA ARG A 122 16.43 -23.27 -8.94
C ARG A 122 15.54 -22.11 -8.54
N VAL A 123 16.12 -20.93 -8.38
CA VAL A 123 15.40 -19.68 -8.12
C VAL A 123 15.10 -19.00 -9.44
N VAL A 124 13.82 -18.80 -9.73
CA VAL A 124 13.36 -18.01 -10.87
C VAL A 124 12.77 -16.71 -10.33
N ALA A 125 13.33 -15.56 -10.70
CA ALA A 125 12.87 -14.26 -10.19
C ALA A 125 13.12 -13.13 -11.19
N SER A 126 12.63 -11.94 -10.86
CA SER A 126 12.87 -10.74 -11.68
C SER A 126 14.37 -10.45 -11.84
N PRO A 127 14.81 -9.85 -12.98
CA PRO A 127 16.23 -9.61 -13.25
C PRO A 127 16.95 -8.83 -12.13
N LYS A 128 16.27 -7.88 -11.51
CA LYS A 128 16.81 -7.06 -10.42
C LYS A 128 17.09 -7.86 -9.14
N VAL A 129 16.29 -8.89 -8.86
CA VAL A 129 16.52 -9.79 -7.72
C VAL A 129 17.71 -10.72 -8.03
N ILE A 130 17.77 -11.24 -9.25
CA ILE A 130 18.87 -12.11 -9.70
C ILE A 130 20.21 -11.36 -9.72
N GLU A 131 20.22 -10.11 -10.19
CA GLU A 131 21.43 -9.27 -10.19
C GLU A 131 21.97 -9.06 -8.77
N LEU A 132 21.10 -8.81 -7.78
CA LEU A 132 21.52 -8.71 -6.38
C LEU A 132 22.09 -10.02 -5.85
N PHE A 133 21.54 -11.17 -6.23
CA PHE A 133 22.11 -12.47 -5.87
C PHE A 133 23.49 -12.70 -6.50
N LEU A 134 23.73 -12.18 -7.70
CA LEU A 134 25.01 -12.34 -8.40
C LEU A 134 26.09 -11.36 -7.91
N ASP A 135 25.70 -10.21 -7.38
CA ASP A 135 26.61 -9.17 -6.92
C ASP A 135 26.62 -9.06 -5.39
N GLU A 136 25.86 -8.10 -4.83
CA GLU A 136 25.91 -7.73 -3.40
C GLU A 136 25.61 -8.88 -2.42
N GLU A 137 24.70 -9.79 -2.79
CA GLU A 137 24.24 -10.89 -1.91
C GLU A 137 24.83 -12.26 -2.29
N SER A 138 25.84 -12.27 -3.17
CA SER A 138 26.51 -13.49 -3.64
C SER A 138 27.12 -14.32 -2.52
N GLN A 139 27.71 -13.68 -1.52
CA GLN A 139 28.30 -14.37 -0.36
C GLN A 139 27.24 -15.09 0.48
N HIS A 140 26.06 -14.48 0.67
CA HIS A 140 24.97 -15.08 1.42
C HIS A 140 24.39 -16.29 0.69
N LEU A 141 24.27 -16.22 -0.63
CA LEU A 141 23.83 -17.35 -1.46
C LEU A 141 24.84 -18.51 -1.41
N ALA A 142 26.14 -18.21 -1.54
CA ALA A 142 27.20 -19.21 -1.47
C ALA A 142 27.22 -19.90 -0.10
N GLY A 143 27.16 -19.12 0.99
CA GLY A 143 27.10 -19.68 2.35
C GLY A 143 25.87 -20.54 2.59
N LEU A 144 24.72 -20.14 2.03
CA LEU A 144 23.50 -20.95 2.08
C LEU A 144 23.67 -22.27 1.32
N SER A 145 24.15 -22.21 0.07
CA SER A 145 24.39 -23.37 -0.79
C SER A 145 25.34 -24.38 -0.14
N GLU A 146 26.40 -23.91 0.51
CA GLU A 146 27.33 -24.74 1.28
C GLU A 146 26.65 -25.35 2.51
N PHE A 147 25.91 -24.56 3.27
CA PHE A 147 25.21 -25.01 4.48
C PHE A 147 24.17 -26.11 4.20
N ILE A 148 23.41 -26.00 3.11
CA ILE A 148 22.44 -27.02 2.69
C ILE A 148 23.09 -28.17 1.92
N GLY A 149 24.35 -28.04 1.50
CA GLY A 149 25.09 -29.02 0.73
C GLY A 149 24.52 -29.28 -0.67
N LYS A 150 23.81 -28.30 -1.25
CA LYS A 150 23.11 -28.43 -2.54
C LYS A 150 23.32 -27.18 -3.39
N PRO A 151 23.54 -27.33 -4.71
CA PRO A 151 23.64 -26.20 -5.61
C PRO A 151 22.33 -25.40 -5.66
N VAL A 152 22.47 -24.09 -5.81
CA VAL A 152 21.38 -23.17 -6.09
C VAL A 152 21.64 -22.47 -7.43
N SER A 153 20.80 -22.74 -8.43
CA SER A 153 20.85 -22.03 -9.72
C SER A 153 19.90 -20.84 -9.74
N LEU A 154 20.27 -19.82 -10.51
CA LEU A 154 19.55 -18.57 -10.65
C LEU A 154 19.08 -18.41 -12.09
N GLN A 155 17.81 -18.10 -12.29
CA GLN A 155 17.21 -17.84 -13.59
C GLN A 155 16.44 -16.51 -13.54
N SER A 156 16.76 -15.61 -14.46
CA SER A 156 16.02 -14.35 -14.62
C SER A 156 14.80 -14.54 -15.52
N GLU A 157 13.67 -13.98 -15.10
CA GLU A 157 12.44 -13.91 -15.89
C GLU A 157 11.93 -12.47 -15.90
N ALA A 158 11.95 -11.84 -17.07
CA ALA A 158 11.61 -10.43 -17.21
C ALA A 158 10.10 -10.16 -17.06
N ALA A 159 9.27 -11.17 -17.29
CA ALA A 159 7.82 -11.05 -17.14
C ALA A 159 7.36 -11.05 -15.66
N MET A 160 8.21 -11.46 -14.71
CA MET A 160 7.85 -11.52 -13.29
C MET A 160 7.96 -10.16 -12.59
N GLY A 161 7.02 -9.90 -11.68
CA GLY A 161 7.09 -8.75 -10.78
C GLY A 161 8.26 -8.87 -9.81
N GLN A 162 8.68 -7.75 -9.21
CA GLN A 162 9.84 -7.74 -8.30
C GLN A 162 9.64 -8.63 -7.07
N GLU A 163 8.40 -8.78 -6.61
CA GLU A 163 8.02 -9.60 -5.45
C GLU A 163 7.67 -11.05 -5.82
N ASP A 164 7.56 -11.35 -7.11
CA ASP A 164 7.23 -12.68 -7.60
C ASP A 164 8.53 -13.46 -7.81
N TYR A 165 8.56 -14.67 -7.28
CA TYR A 165 9.64 -15.62 -7.49
C TYR A 165 9.11 -17.04 -7.31
N ASP A 166 9.78 -17.99 -7.95
CA ASP A 166 9.54 -19.42 -7.79
C ASP A 166 10.83 -20.12 -7.36
N ILE A 167 10.70 -21.08 -6.44
CA ILE A 167 11.78 -21.99 -6.07
C ILE A 167 11.41 -23.38 -6.55
N VAL A 168 12.10 -23.84 -7.59
CA VAL A 168 11.90 -25.17 -8.17
C VAL A 168 12.86 -26.16 -7.53
N LEU A 169 12.30 -27.20 -6.92
CA LEU A 169 13.05 -28.32 -6.36
C LEU A 169 13.28 -29.38 -7.45
N ILE A 170 14.54 -29.66 -7.79
CA ILE A 170 14.96 -30.61 -8.84
C ILE A 170 15.57 -31.87 -8.23
#